data_AF-A0AAU9XUA3-F1
#
_entry.id   AF-A0AAU9XUA3-F1
#
_cell.length_a   1.000
_cell.length_b   1.000
_cell.length_c   1.000
_cell.angle_alpha   90.00
_cell.angle_beta   90.00
_cell.angle_gamma   90.00
#
_symmetry.space_group_name_H-M   'P 1'
#
loop_
_entity.id
_entity.type
_entity.pdbx_description
1 polymer ?
#
loop_
_entity_poly.entity_id
_entity_poly.type
_entity_poly.pdbx_seq_one_letter_code
_entity_poly.pdbx_strand_id
1 'polypeptide(L)'
;MAANDPVQERQLVLMERMSRRIDSILEGQKKLEDTNAVLQQENAKLKNQLASLEGQAKKKGNKRSKSSRRESNVVIPNDLRKRFRFIYKKMVEKKVTQGFIIDEDPQSERNQSIFTKVKEVLKKEHGGESCLWTDLQMEAQFYRYFKTTKEREQRIRKGKNEEHKEKCKRSRRLLNKLERRQSSYEMLQASMTPKEKQYYSEILYIDYMSSEESDYEEQEDFITGEKEKKLARYVTKRLSWERTSLTNAKARLDRTYKNNLTPHARAMAKPRSVGGMSERPAPAGPLWAVRQINKEL
;
A
#
# COMPACT_ATOMS: atom_id res chain seq x y z
N MET A 1 -60.16 -66.68 -25.92
CA MET A 1 -60.27 -65.55 -24.98
C MET A 1 -59.51 -65.94 -23.72
N ALA A 2 -58.25 -65.54 -23.58
CA ALA A 2 -57.48 -65.87 -22.39
C ALA A 2 -57.81 -64.84 -21.30
N ALA A 3 -58.29 -65.31 -20.14
CA ALA A 3 -58.57 -64.47 -18.99
C ALA A 3 -57.23 -63.99 -18.41
N ASN A 4 -57.03 -62.67 -18.36
CA ASN A 4 -55.87 -62.08 -17.67
C ASN A 4 -55.98 -62.40 -16.17
N ASP A 5 -54.92 -62.99 -15.62
CA ASP A 5 -54.81 -63.33 -14.21
C ASP A 5 -54.68 -62.03 -13.38
N PRO A 6 -55.60 -61.75 -12.45
CA PRO A 6 -55.59 -60.53 -11.63
C PRO A 6 -54.32 -60.39 -10.78
N VAL A 7 -53.58 -61.47 -10.54
CA VAL A 7 -52.29 -61.44 -9.86
C VAL A 7 -51.19 -60.86 -10.78
N GLN A 8 -51.20 -61.23 -12.06
CA GLN A 8 -50.25 -60.70 -13.05
C GLN A 8 -50.47 -59.21 -13.30
N GLU A 9 -51.74 -58.76 -13.35
CA GLU A 9 -52.07 -57.34 -13.54
C GLU A 9 -51.60 -56.48 -12.35
N ARG A 10 -51.74 -56.98 -11.11
CA ARG A 10 -51.21 -56.31 -9.91
C ARG A 10 -49.69 -56.24 -9.89
N GLN A 11 -49.00 -57.30 -10.32
CA GLN A 11 -47.54 -57.32 -10.43
C GLN A 11 -47.05 -56.31 -11.48
N LEU A 12 -47.76 -56.18 -12.61
CA LEU A 12 -47.41 -55.24 -13.67
C LEU A 12 -47.55 -53.78 -13.22
N VAL A 13 -48.64 -53.45 -12.51
CA VAL A 13 -48.84 -52.11 -11.92
C VAL A 13 -47.76 -51.79 -10.87
N LEU A 14 -47.34 -52.77 -10.07
CA LEU A 14 -46.26 -52.59 -9.10
C LEU A 14 -44.92 -52.32 -9.81
N MET A 15 -44.61 -53.07 -10.87
CA MET A 15 -43.41 -52.87 -11.68
C MET A 15 -43.38 -51.50 -12.36
N GLU A 16 -44.51 -51.02 -12.89
CA GLU A 16 -44.60 -49.68 -13.46
C GLU A 16 -44.36 -48.59 -12.42
N ARG A 17 -44.95 -48.72 -11.23
CA ARG A 17 -44.72 -47.77 -10.13
C ARG A 17 -43.27 -47.76 -9.66
N MET A 18 -42.64 -48.94 -9.58
CA MET A 18 -41.22 -49.06 -9.26
C MET A 18 -40.35 -48.43 -10.33
N SER A 19 -40.63 -48.66 -11.61
CA SER A 19 -39.86 -48.10 -12.73
C SER A 19 -39.93 -46.58 -12.73
N ARG A 20 -41.12 -45.99 -12.58
CA ARG A 20 -41.28 -44.52 -12.46
C ARG A 20 -40.54 -43.95 -11.25
N ARG A 21 -40.48 -44.69 -10.13
CA ARG A 21 -39.74 -44.27 -8.93
C ARG A 21 -38.24 -44.32 -9.15
N ILE A 22 -37.74 -45.33 -9.87
CA ILE A 22 -36.32 -45.44 -10.26
C ILE A 22 -35.94 -44.29 -11.17
N ASP A 23 -36.74 -43.98 -12.19
CA ASP A 23 -36.48 -42.87 -13.11
C ASP A 23 -36.41 -41.53 -12.38
N SER A 24 -37.33 -41.29 -11.44
CA SER A 24 -37.33 -40.09 -10.60
C SER A 24 -36.09 -40.00 -9.70
N ILE A 25 -35.61 -41.12 -9.16
CA ILE A 25 -34.36 -41.18 -8.37
C ILE A 25 -33.15 -40.87 -9.24
N LEU A 26 -33.07 -41.45 -10.44
CA LEU A 26 -31.97 -41.22 -11.38
C LEU A 26 -31.92 -39.75 -11.83
N GLU A 27 -33.07 -39.14 -12.10
CA GLU A 27 -33.14 -37.73 -12.45
C GLU A 27 -32.74 -36.82 -11.26
N GLY A 28 -33.13 -37.20 -10.05
CA GLY A 28 -32.70 -36.53 -8.82
C GLY A 28 -31.19 -36.63 -8.60
N GLN A 29 -30.59 -37.80 -8.82
CA GLN A 29 -29.15 -38.02 -8.74
C GLN A 29 -28.39 -37.17 -9.74
N LYS A 30 -28.86 -37.11 -10.99
CA LYS A 30 -28.25 -36.26 -12.03
C LYS A 30 -28.25 -34.78 -11.65
N LYS A 31 -29.36 -34.26 -11.11
CA LYS A 31 -29.44 -32.87 -10.62
C LYS A 31 -28.49 -32.61 -9.46
N LEU A 32 -28.32 -33.59 -8.56
CA LEU A 32 -27.35 -33.49 -7.46
C LEU A 32 -25.90 -33.51 -7.97
N GLU A 33 -25.59 -34.33 -8.97
CA GLU A 33 -24.26 -34.34 -9.60
C GLU A 33 -23.94 -33.02 -10.31
N ASP A 34 -24.88 -32.48 -11.07
CA ASP A 34 -24.73 -31.19 -11.76
C ASP A 34 -24.51 -30.04 -10.77
N THR A 35 -25.30 -30.00 -9.68
CA THR A 35 -25.13 -28.99 -8.62
C THR A 35 -23.80 -29.14 -7.88
N ASN A 36 -23.36 -30.37 -7.62
CA ASN A 36 -22.08 -30.63 -6.98
C ASN A 36 -20.90 -30.23 -7.87
N ALA A 37 -20.99 -30.45 -9.19
CA ALA A 37 -19.98 -29.99 -10.15
C ALA A 37 -19.87 -28.46 -10.18
N VAL A 38 -20.99 -27.74 -10.13
CA VAL A 38 -21.01 -26.27 -10.04
C VAL A 38 -20.37 -25.79 -8.73
N LEU A 39 -20.71 -26.40 -7.60
CA LEU A 39 -20.13 -26.06 -6.30
C LEU A 39 -18.62 -26.37 -6.24
N GLN A 40 -18.16 -27.45 -6.87
CA GLN A 40 -16.73 -27.74 -6.98
C GLN A 40 -15.99 -26.68 -7.81
N GLN A 41 -16.60 -26.22 -8.91
CA GLN A 41 -16.04 -25.16 -9.74
C GLN A 41 -15.97 -23.82 -8.97
N GLU A 42 -16.99 -23.50 -8.17
CA GLU A 42 -17.01 -22.30 -7.34
C GLU A 42 -15.99 -22.39 -6.19
N ASN A 43 -15.89 -23.54 -5.51
CA ASN A 43 -14.86 -23.79 -4.50
C ASN A 43 -13.44 -23.67 -5.08
N ALA A 44 -13.20 -24.13 -6.30
CA ALA A 44 -11.92 -23.95 -6.98
C ALA A 44 -11.63 -22.47 -7.26
N LYS A 45 -12.63 -21.69 -7.68
CA LYS A 45 -12.51 -20.23 -7.86
C LYS A 45 -12.20 -19.53 -6.54
N LEU A 46 -12.91 -19.86 -5.46
CA LEU A 46 -12.68 -19.28 -4.14
C LEU A 46 -11.31 -19.63 -3.56
N LYS A 47 -10.84 -20.87 -3.73
CA LYS A 47 -9.48 -21.27 -3.34
C LYS A 47 -8.41 -20.48 -4.10
N ASN A 48 -8.59 -20.24 -5.39
CA ASN A 48 -7.66 -19.42 -6.18
C ASN A 48 -7.69 -17.95 -5.76
N GLN A 49 -8.86 -17.41 -5.42
CA GLN A 49 -8.99 -16.05 -4.88
C GLN A 49 -8.33 -15.92 -3.50
N LEU A 50 -8.52 -16.89 -2.61
CA LEU A 50 -7.86 -16.95 -1.30
C LEU A 50 -6.34 -17.03 -1.45
N ALA A 51 -5.82 -17.89 -2.31
CA ALA A 51 -4.38 -17.97 -2.58
C ALA A 51 -3.81 -16.65 -3.13
N SER A 52 -4.57 -15.94 -3.97
CA SER A 52 -4.20 -14.60 -4.46
C SER A 52 -4.19 -13.57 -3.33
N LEU A 53 -5.21 -13.54 -2.48
CA LEU A 53 -5.30 -12.64 -1.33
C LEU A 53 -4.23 -12.94 -0.26
N GLU A 54 -3.93 -14.20 0.01
CA GLU A 54 -2.85 -14.62 0.90
C GLU A 54 -1.48 -14.26 0.32
N GLY A 55 -1.28 -14.43 -0.98
CA GLY A 55 -0.09 -13.96 -1.69
C GLY A 55 0.09 -12.44 -1.57
N GLN A 56 -1.01 -11.68 -1.65
CA GLN A 56 -1.03 -10.24 -1.42
C GLN A 56 -0.77 -9.87 0.05
N ALA A 57 -1.30 -10.63 1.01
CA ALA A 57 -1.11 -10.43 2.44
C ALA A 57 0.34 -10.74 2.86
N LYS A 58 0.95 -11.82 2.35
CA LYS A 58 2.36 -12.17 2.59
C LYS A 58 3.31 -11.14 1.97
N LYS A 59 2.99 -10.61 0.77
CA LYS A 59 3.75 -9.52 0.13
C LYS A 59 3.61 -8.17 0.86
N LYS A 60 2.44 -7.86 1.43
CA LYS A 60 2.24 -6.71 2.32
C LYS A 60 2.89 -6.91 3.71
N GLY A 61 2.93 -8.15 4.20
CA GLY A 61 3.49 -8.55 5.50
C GLY A 61 5.02 -8.58 5.56
N ASN A 62 5.70 -8.86 4.45
CA ASN A 62 7.17 -8.93 4.39
C ASN A 62 7.91 -7.58 4.50
N LYS A 63 7.18 -6.46 4.67
CA LYS A 63 7.76 -5.17 5.10
C LYS A 63 7.52 -4.85 6.58
N ARG A 64 6.81 -5.68 7.33
CA ARG A 64 6.51 -5.47 8.76
C ARG A 64 7.03 -6.56 9.69
N SER A 65 7.47 -7.71 9.17
CA SER A 65 7.93 -8.87 9.97
C SER A 65 9.41 -8.82 10.41
N LYS A 66 9.94 -7.64 10.78
CA LYS A 66 11.19 -7.53 11.56
C LYS A 66 11.10 -6.57 12.76
N SER A 67 9.90 -6.35 13.27
CA SER A 67 9.72 -5.61 14.53
C SER A 67 8.57 -6.19 15.35
N SER A 68 8.68 -7.45 15.76
CA SER A 68 7.99 -7.91 16.98
C SER A 68 8.86 -7.57 18.19
N ARG A 69 9.15 -6.29 18.39
CA ARG A 69 9.53 -5.79 19.71
C ARG A 69 8.24 -5.25 20.30
N ARG A 70 7.80 -5.85 21.41
CA ARG A 70 6.67 -5.42 22.22
C ARG A 70 6.78 -3.90 22.47
N GLU A 71 6.13 -3.10 21.65
CA GLU A 71 5.88 -1.69 21.94
C GLU A 71 4.38 -1.65 22.28
N SER A 72 4.07 -1.23 23.51
CA SER A 72 2.72 -1.01 23.98
C SER A 72 1.94 -0.24 22.92
N ASN A 73 0.79 -0.77 22.53
CA ASN A 73 0.02 -0.31 21.37
C ASN A 73 -0.76 0.99 21.72
N VAL A 74 -0.08 1.96 22.35
CA VAL A 74 -0.64 3.26 22.69
C VAL A 74 -0.82 4.02 21.39
N VAL A 75 -2.07 4.26 21.00
CA VAL A 75 -2.38 5.07 19.83
C VAL A 75 -2.05 6.52 20.14
N ILE A 76 -1.02 7.04 19.47
CA ILE A 76 -0.57 8.43 19.63
C ILE A 76 -1.29 9.31 18.60
N PRO A 77 -2.15 10.26 19.04
CA PRO A 77 -2.87 11.16 18.13
C PRO A 77 -1.92 12.00 17.27
N ASN A 78 -2.28 12.25 16.01
CA ASN A 78 -1.40 12.98 15.10
C ASN A 78 -1.13 14.41 15.55
N ASP A 79 -2.09 15.02 16.23
CA ASP A 79 -1.97 16.39 16.74
C ASP A 79 -0.94 16.50 17.87
N LEU A 80 -1.00 15.60 18.86
CA LEU A 80 0.04 15.45 19.89
C LEU A 80 1.43 15.31 19.27
N ARG A 81 1.58 14.49 18.21
CA ARG A 81 2.87 14.33 17.53
C ARG A 81 3.40 15.64 16.94
N LYS A 82 2.53 16.44 16.33
CA LYS A 82 2.90 17.73 15.73
C LYS A 82 3.23 18.74 16.82
N ARG A 83 2.39 18.86 17.85
CA ARG A 83 2.58 19.82 18.94
C ARG A 83 3.82 19.54 19.77
N PHE A 84 4.04 18.27 20.15
CA PHE A 84 5.26 17.86 20.86
C PHE A 84 6.52 18.29 20.10
N ARG A 85 6.57 17.99 18.79
CA ARG A 85 7.71 18.37 17.92
C ARG A 85 7.89 19.87 17.85
N PHE A 86 6.79 20.61 17.70
CA PHE A 86 6.81 22.06 17.62
C PHE A 86 7.37 22.69 18.90
N ILE A 87 6.84 22.30 20.07
CA ILE A 87 7.29 22.80 21.37
C ILE A 87 8.76 22.47 21.58
N TYR A 88 9.15 21.21 21.40
CA TYR A 88 10.55 20.80 21.53
C TYR A 88 11.47 21.62 20.62
N LYS A 89 11.12 21.77 19.34
CA LYS A 89 11.92 22.55 18.39
C LYS A 89 12.05 24.00 18.84
N LYS A 90 10.95 24.60 19.32
CA LYS A 90 10.95 25.97 19.85
C LYS A 90 11.81 26.13 21.09
N MET A 91 11.81 25.14 22.00
CA MET A 91 12.66 25.16 23.19
C MET A 91 14.15 25.10 22.83
N VAL A 92 14.51 24.31 21.81
CA VAL A 92 15.89 24.27 21.29
C VAL A 92 16.25 25.57 20.57
N GLU A 93 15.39 26.08 19.69
CA GLU A 93 15.58 27.36 18.98
C GLU A 93 15.78 28.53 19.95
N LYS A 94 15.00 28.58 21.03
CA LYS A 94 15.08 29.61 22.08
C LYS A 94 16.19 29.36 23.11
N LYS A 95 17.04 28.35 22.91
CA LYS A 95 18.13 27.96 23.83
C LYS A 95 17.66 27.65 25.27
N VAL A 96 16.39 27.30 25.45
CA VAL A 96 15.84 26.85 26.75
C VAL A 96 16.38 25.46 27.11
N THR A 97 16.71 24.67 26.09
CA THR A 97 17.37 23.37 26.22
C THR A 97 18.40 23.21 25.10
N GLN A 98 19.51 22.50 25.35
CA GLN A 98 20.48 22.14 24.30
C GLN A 98 19.99 21.02 23.38
N GLY A 99 18.79 20.48 23.61
CA GLY A 99 18.25 19.32 22.92
C GLY A 99 18.51 18.03 23.69
N PHE A 100 18.11 16.90 23.10
CA PHE A 100 18.28 15.60 23.73
C PHE A 100 19.73 15.17 23.68
N ILE A 101 20.19 14.53 24.75
CA ILE A 101 21.50 13.89 24.77
C ILE A 101 21.31 12.49 24.21
N ILE A 102 21.68 12.32 22.95
CA ILE A 102 21.37 11.13 22.15
C ILE A 102 22.17 9.89 22.58
N ASP A 103 23.34 10.10 23.16
CA ASP A 103 24.21 9.04 23.66
C ASP A 103 23.70 8.46 24.99
N GLU A 104 22.91 9.22 25.74
CA GLU A 104 22.25 8.77 26.96
C GLU A 104 20.94 7.99 26.67
N ASP A 105 20.42 7.31 27.69
CA ASP A 105 19.11 6.66 27.63
C ASP A 105 17.98 7.70 27.69
N PRO A 106 16.81 7.49 27.05
CA PRO A 106 15.64 8.36 27.25
C PRO A 106 15.22 8.50 28.72
N GLN A 107 15.54 7.53 29.59
CA GLN A 107 15.30 7.58 31.04
C GLN A 107 16.38 8.31 31.84
N SER A 108 17.45 8.79 31.20
CA SER A 108 18.42 9.66 31.88
C SER A 108 17.74 10.90 32.46
N GLU A 109 18.22 11.35 33.62
CA GLU A 109 17.70 12.51 34.32
C GLU A 109 17.61 13.76 33.41
N ARG A 110 18.62 13.94 32.55
CA ARG A 110 18.69 15.07 31.61
C ARG A 110 17.61 14.98 30.53
N ASN A 111 17.42 13.82 29.90
CA ASN A 111 16.39 13.65 28.88
C ASN A 111 14.98 13.66 29.48
N GLN A 112 14.81 13.12 30.69
CA GLN A 112 13.56 13.22 31.45
C GLN A 112 13.24 14.66 31.85
N SER A 113 14.22 15.45 32.28
CA SER A 113 14.02 16.88 32.56
C SER A 113 13.49 17.64 31.33
N ILE A 114 14.02 17.35 30.15
CA ILE A 114 13.52 17.93 28.89
C ILE A 114 12.08 17.48 28.62
N PHE A 115 11.79 16.18 28.80
CA PHE A 115 10.44 15.66 28.63
C PHE A 115 9.44 16.33 29.59
N THR A 116 9.77 16.46 30.87
CA THR A 116 8.94 17.11 31.88
C THR A 116 8.61 18.54 31.48
N LYS A 117 9.60 19.33 31.04
CA LYS A 117 9.36 20.70 30.55
C LYS A 117 8.44 20.73 29.32
N VAL A 118 8.64 19.83 28.36
CA VAL A 118 7.76 19.73 27.18
C VAL A 118 6.33 19.34 27.59
N LYS A 119 6.20 18.41 28.54
CA LYS A 119 4.93 17.94 29.10
C LYS A 119 4.17 19.07 29.81
N GLU A 120 4.87 19.88 30.61
CA GLU A 120 4.28 21.05 31.27
C GLU A 120 3.74 22.08 30.27
N VAL A 121 4.51 22.38 29.22
CA VAL A 121 4.06 23.30 28.17
C VAL A 121 2.85 22.73 27.43
N LEU A 122 2.87 21.43 27.09
CA LEU A 122 1.74 20.75 26.44
C LEU A 122 0.47 20.84 27.29
N LYS A 123 0.57 20.56 28.60
CA LYS A 123 -0.57 20.69 29.52
C LYS A 123 -1.05 22.13 29.58
N LYS A 124 -0.15 23.10 29.77
CA LYS A 124 -0.50 24.52 29.89
C LYS A 124 -1.22 25.07 28.65
N GLU A 125 -0.78 24.71 27.45
CA GLU A 125 -1.38 25.19 26.19
C GLU A 125 -2.72 24.55 25.85
N HIS A 126 -3.01 23.36 26.40
CA HIS A 126 -4.20 22.56 26.04
C HIS A 126 -5.16 22.36 27.22
N GLY A 127 -5.28 23.36 28.10
CA GLY A 127 -6.31 23.40 29.14
C GLY A 127 -5.86 22.94 30.54
N GLY A 128 -4.56 22.81 30.78
CA GLY A 128 -3.99 22.46 32.08
C GLY A 128 -4.44 21.07 32.54
N GLU A 129 -5.34 21.04 33.51
CA GLU A 129 -6.00 19.83 34.02
C GLU A 129 -6.95 19.19 33.00
N SER A 130 -7.47 19.96 32.04
CA SER A 130 -8.36 19.49 30.96
C SER A 130 -7.61 19.03 29.71
N CYS A 131 -6.33 18.69 29.83
CA CYS A 131 -5.50 18.26 28.71
C CYS A 131 -6.07 17.00 28.03
N LEU A 132 -6.32 17.09 26.72
CA LEU A 132 -6.90 16.02 25.89
C LEU A 132 -6.03 14.76 25.77
N TRP A 133 -4.74 14.87 26.12
CA TRP A 133 -3.78 13.77 25.97
C TRP A 133 -3.36 13.24 27.34
N THR A 134 -3.35 11.92 27.46
CA THR A 134 -2.92 11.26 28.68
C THR A 134 -1.41 11.31 28.84
N ASP A 135 -0.93 11.23 30.08
CA ASP A 135 0.51 11.18 30.38
C ASP A 135 1.19 10.02 29.65
N LEU A 136 0.50 8.87 29.55
CA LEU A 136 0.98 7.71 28.81
C LEU A 136 1.15 7.99 27.31
N GLN A 137 0.23 8.72 26.69
CA GLN A 137 0.35 9.12 25.27
C GLN A 137 1.52 10.09 25.06
N MET A 138 1.71 11.04 25.98
CA MET A 138 2.83 11.99 25.92
C MET A 138 4.18 11.28 26.09
N GLU A 139 4.26 10.33 27.03
CA GLU A 139 5.46 9.54 27.28
C GLU A 139 5.79 8.65 26.08
N ALA A 140 4.80 7.91 25.55
CA ALA A 140 4.97 7.11 24.34
C ALA A 140 5.44 7.98 23.15
N GLN A 141 4.92 9.21 23.03
CA GLN A 141 5.36 10.15 22.01
C GLN A 141 6.78 10.68 22.25
N PHE A 142 7.18 10.90 23.49
CA PHE A 142 8.55 11.26 23.85
C PHE A 142 9.53 10.17 23.42
N TYR A 143 9.32 8.93 23.84
CA TYR A 143 10.19 7.81 23.44
C TYR A 143 10.27 7.65 21.93
N ARG A 144 9.12 7.71 21.25
CA ARG A 144 9.06 7.64 19.79
C ARG A 144 9.85 8.76 19.14
N TYR A 145 9.72 9.99 19.65
CA TYR A 145 10.42 11.13 19.10
C TYR A 145 11.93 11.06 19.38
N PHE A 146 12.34 10.76 20.60
CA PHE A 146 13.74 10.53 20.99
C PHE A 146 14.40 9.50 20.09
N LYS A 147 13.77 8.33 19.89
CA LYS A 147 14.24 7.28 18.97
C LYS A 147 14.45 7.81 17.56
N THR A 148 13.48 8.55 17.01
CA THR A 148 13.62 9.12 15.66
C THR A 148 14.74 10.15 15.55
N THR A 149 14.96 10.96 16.59
CA THR A 149 16.07 11.93 16.65
C THR A 149 17.41 11.20 16.74
N LYS A 150 17.52 10.19 17.61
CA LYS A 150 18.71 9.35 17.76
C LYS A 150 19.12 8.68 16.46
N GLU A 151 18.16 8.04 15.78
CA GLU A 151 18.41 7.43 14.48
C GLU A 151 18.83 8.45 13.42
N ARG A 152 18.29 9.68 13.46
CA ARG A 152 18.69 10.76 12.55
C ARG A 152 20.13 11.20 12.81
N GLU A 153 20.50 11.46 14.07
CA GLU A 153 21.87 11.84 14.42
C GLU A 153 22.87 10.75 14.08
N GLN A 154 22.53 9.48 14.32
CA GLN A 154 23.36 8.36 13.89
C GLN A 154 23.55 8.31 12.36
N ARG A 155 22.51 8.64 11.57
CA ARG A 155 22.62 8.74 10.11
C ARG A 155 23.48 9.93 9.68
N ILE A 156 23.40 11.06 10.37
CA ILE A 156 24.23 12.25 10.12
C ILE A 156 25.69 11.92 10.40
N ARG A 157 26.00 11.34 11.56
CA ARG A 157 27.35 10.92 11.94
C ARG A 157 27.95 9.92 10.94
N LYS A 158 27.11 9.08 10.32
CA LYS A 158 27.52 8.12 9.28
C LYS A 158 27.56 8.72 7.86
N GLY A 159 27.23 10.00 7.67
CA GLY A 159 27.15 10.64 6.36
C GLY A 159 26.01 10.14 5.45
N LYS A 160 25.07 9.32 5.95
CA LYS A 160 24.01 8.66 5.15
C LYS A 160 22.66 9.39 5.19
N ASN A 161 22.60 10.58 5.78
CA ASN A 161 21.35 11.29 5.99
C ASN A 161 20.72 11.79 4.68
N GLU A 162 21.52 12.33 3.76
CA GLU A 162 21.02 12.79 2.46
C GLU A 162 20.57 11.63 1.56
N GLU A 163 21.32 10.53 1.53
CA GLU A 163 20.91 9.29 0.85
C GLU A 163 19.56 8.78 1.39
N HIS A 164 19.39 8.78 2.71
CA HIS A 164 18.13 8.39 3.35
C HIS A 164 16.97 9.33 2.97
N LYS A 165 17.19 10.65 2.97
CA LYS A 165 16.18 11.63 2.54
C LYS A 165 15.77 11.39 1.09
N GLU A 166 16.72 11.18 0.19
CA GLU A 166 16.43 10.89 -1.22
C GLU A 166 15.70 9.57 -1.39
N LYS A 167 16.08 8.52 -0.64
CA LYS A 167 15.34 7.25 -0.62
C LYS A 167 13.89 7.43 -0.16
N CYS A 168 13.67 8.22 0.89
CA CYS A 168 12.33 8.55 1.39
C CYS A 168 11.51 9.34 0.36
N LYS A 169 12.09 10.37 -0.28
CA LYS A 169 11.45 11.13 -1.34
C LYS A 169 11.09 10.23 -2.53
N ARG A 170 12.02 9.39 -2.99
CA ARG A 170 11.81 8.41 -4.08
C ARG A 170 10.68 7.43 -3.74
N SER A 171 10.67 6.89 -2.52
CA SER A 171 9.61 5.99 -2.05
C SER A 171 8.25 6.69 -1.98
N ARG A 172 8.20 7.94 -1.50
CA ARG A 172 6.97 8.74 -1.45
C ARG A 172 6.43 9.02 -2.84
N ARG A 173 7.29 9.40 -3.79
CA ARG A 173 6.90 9.60 -5.20
C ARG A 173 6.31 8.33 -5.81
N LEU A 174 6.93 7.18 -5.53
CA LEU A 174 6.46 5.89 -6.02
C LEU A 174 5.05 5.54 -5.48
N LEU A 175 4.82 5.77 -4.18
CA LEU A 175 3.51 5.59 -3.55
C LEU A 175 2.47 6.54 -4.12
N ASN A 176 2.77 7.83 -4.23
CA ASN A 176 1.87 8.81 -4.83
C ASN A 176 1.55 8.44 -6.30
N LYS A 177 2.50 7.87 -7.05
CA LYS A 177 2.26 7.39 -8.42
C LYS A 177 1.25 6.24 -8.43
N LEU A 178 1.38 5.29 -7.51
CA LEU A 178 0.42 4.20 -7.37
C LEU A 178 -0.98 4.74 -7.00
N GLU A 179 -1.06 5.63 -6.02
CA GLU A 179 -2.30 6.25 -5.55
C GLU A 179 -3.04 6.98 -6.68
N ARG A 180 -2.34 7.79 -7.49
CA ARG A 180 -2.93 8.46 -8.66
C ARG A 180 -3.53 7.47 -9.66
N ARG A 181 -2.85 6.35 -9.89
CA ARG A 181 -3.29 5.31 -10.82
C ARG A 181 -4.47 4.50 -10.27
N GLN A 182 -4.49 4.24 -8.96
CA GLN A 182 -5.62 3.62 -8.27
C GLN A 182 -6.86 4.52 -8.34
N SER A 183 -6.71 5.81 -8.04
CA SER A 183 -7.80 6.78 -8.18
C SER A 183 -8.32 6.87 -9.62
N SER A 184 -7.44 6.83 -10.61
CA SER A 184 -7.85 6.82 -12.03
C SER A 184 -8.54 5.53 -12.43
N TYR A 185 -8.15 4.40 -11.84
CA TYR A 185 -8.81 3.13 -12.05
C TYR A 185 -10.23 3.15 -11.48
N GLU A 186 -10.43 3.69 -10.27
CA GLU A 186 -11.75 3.88 -9.66
C GLU A 186 -12.68 4.71 -10.56
N MET A 187 -12.17 5.81 -11.13
CA MET A 187 -12.93 6.65 -12.07
C MET A 187 -13.38 5.90 -13.33
N LEU A 188 -12.53 5.01 -13.86
CA LEU A 188 -12.83 4.27 -15.09
C LEU A 188 -13.59 2.96 -14.84
N GLN A 189 -13.62 2.48 -13.60
CA GLN A 189 -14.06 1.13 -13.25
C GLN A 189 -15.48 0.84 -13.76
N ALA A 190 -16.38 1.83 -13.73
CA ALA A 190 -17.75 1.66 -14.22
C ALA A 190 -17.81 1.38 -15.73
N SER A 191 -16.91 1.99 -16.51
CA SER A 191 -16.86 1.89 -17.99
C SER A 191 -16.03 0.72 -18.52
N MET A 192 -15.33 -0.01 -17.64
CA MET A 192 -14.42 -1.09 -18.04
C MET A 192 -15.10 -2.44 -18.16
N THR A 193 -14.65 -3.24 -19.13
CA THR A 193 -15.02 -4.65 -19.25
C THR A 193 -14.47 -5.47 -18.07
N PRO A 194 -15.06 -6.63 -17.74
CA PRO A 194 -14.53 -7.52 -16.70
C PRO A 194 -13.07 -7.92 -16.92
N LYS A 195 -12.68 -8.14 -18.18
CA LYS A 195 -11.31 -8.49 -18.56
C LYS A 195 -10.32 -7.35 -18.30
N GLU A 196 -10.70 -6.11 -18.61
CA GLU A 196 -9.86 -4.94 -18.29
C GLU A 196 -9.71 -4.75 -16.78
N LYS A 197 -10.79 -4.92 -16.00
CA LYS A 197 -10.73 -4.85 -14.54
C LYS A 197 -9.72 -5.85 -13.97
N GLN A 198 -9.75 -7.09 -14.47
CA GLN A 198 -8.78 -8.11 -14.09
C GLN A 198 -7.34 -7.66 -14.39
N TYR A 199 -7.07 -7.17 -15.61
CA TYR A 199 -5.73 -6.71 -15.99
C TYR A 199 -5.20 -5.58 -15.08
N TYR A 200 -6.03 -4.59 -14.75
CA TYR A 200 -5.61 -3.53 -13.83
C TYR A 200 -5.41 -4.05 -12.39
N SER A 201 -6.26 -4.98 -11.94
CA SER A 201 -6.11 -5.59 -10.61
C SER A 201 -4.80 -6.38 -10.43
N GLU A 202 -4.22 -6.89 -11.52
CA GLU A 202 -2.95 -7.61 -11.52
C GLU A 202 -1.72 -6.69 -11.41
N ILE A 203 -1.84 -5.42 -11.84
CA ILE A 203 -0.68 -4.51 -12.02
C ILE A 203 -0.72 -3.26 -11.15
N LEU A 204 -1.82 -2.96 -10.45
CA LEU A 204 -1.93 -1.83 -9.53
C LEU A 204 -1.25 -2.09 -8.18
N TYR A 205 0.03 -2.45 -8.23
CA TYR A 205 0.92 -2.64 -7.09
C TYR A 205 2.22 -1.88 -7.26
N ILE A 206 2.91 -1.63 -6.14
CA ILE A 206 4.15 -0.84 -6.12
C ILE A 206 5.29 -1.46 -6.95
N ASP A 207 5.26 -2.77 -7.14
CA ASP A 207 6.28 -3.52 -7.87
C ASP A 207 6.24 -3.21 -9.38
N TYR A 208 5.06 -2.88 -9.90
CA TYR A 208 4.87 -2.48 -11.29
C TYR A 208 5.14 -1.00 -11.55
N MET A 209 5.33 -0.17 -10.53
CA MET A 209 5.51 1.27 -10.71
C MET A 209 6.97 1.61 -11.07
N SER A 210 7.22 2.57 -11.96
CA SER A 210 8.58 3.06 -12.23
C SER A 210 9.05 4.05 -11.16
N SER A 211 10.34 4.02 -10.81
CA SER A 211 10.94 5.00 -9.90
C SER A 211 11.09 6.38 -10.54
N GLU A 212 10.96 7.43 -9.73
CA GLU A 212 11.19 8.83 -10.12
C GLU A 212 12.36 9.41 -9.34
N GLU A 213 13.33 9.97 -10.06
CA GLU A 213 14.47 10.72 -9.52
C GLU A 213 14.24 12.23 -9.66
N SER A 214 14.74 12.99 -8.69
CA SER A 214 14.67 14.45 -8.72
C SER A 214 15.77 14.97 -9.63
N ASP A 215 15.44 15.90 -10.53
CA ASP A 215 16.43 16.66 -11.29
C ASP A 215 16.39 18.12 -10.81
N TYR A 216 17.52 18.61 -10.33
CA TYR A 216 17.66 19.93 -9.73
C TYR A 216 18.45 20.83 -10.69
N GLU A 217 17.95 22.03 -10.91
CA GLU A 217 18.68 23.09 -11.61
C GLU A 217 19.18 24.10 -10.57
N GLU A 218 20.37 24.63 -10.80
CA GLU A 218 20.89 25.74 -10.01
C GLU A 218 20.27 27.03 -10.55
N GLN A 219 19.44 27.66 -9.73
CA GLN A 219 18.84 28.95 -10.02
C GLN A 219 19.50 29.98 -9.12
N GLU A 220 20.14 30.98 -9.72
CA GLU A 220 20.67 32.12 -8.99
C GLU A 220 19.52 33.07 -8.65
N ASP A 221 19.41 33.43 -7.38
CA ASP A 221 18.51 34.48 -6.93
C ASP A 221 19.06 35.82 -7.44
N PHE A 222 18.24 36.50 -8.23
CA PHE A 222 18.59 37.77 -8.87
C PHE A 222 18.89 38.89 -7.85
N ILE A 223 18.38 38.79 -6.62
CA ILE A 223 18.53 39.81 -5.58
C ILE A 223 19.73 39.51 -4.69
N THR A 224 19.90 38.25 -4.28
CA THR A 224 20.92 37.86 -3.31
C THR A 224 22.20 37.30 -3.95
N GLY A 225 22.15 36.93 -5.23
CA GLY A 225 23.24 36.22 -5.92
C GLY A 225 23.45 34.79 -5.41
N GLU A 226 22.60 34.30 -4.51
CA GLU A 226 22.72 32.96 -3.97
C GLU A 226 22.21 31.93 -4.98
N LYS A 227 23.01 30.87 -5.20
CA LYS A 227 22.63 29.75 -6.07
C LYS A 227 21.80 28.74 -5.28
N GLU A 228 20.49 28.74 -5.50
CA GLU A 228 19.59 27.74 -4.93
C GLU A 228 19.36 26.56 -5.87
N LYS A 229 19.40 25.34 -5.31
CA LYS A 229 19.02 24.12 -6.05
C LYS A 229 17.51 23.97 -6.07
N LYS A 230 16.88 24.33 -7.19
CA LYS A 230 15.44 24.23 -7.37
C LYS A 230 15.07 22.96 -8.14
N LEU A 231 14.01 22.30 -7.69
CA LEU A 231 13.50 21.12 -8.40
C LEU A 231 12.89 21.55 -9.74
N ALA A 232 13.58 21.21 -10.83
CA ALA A 232 13.18 21.52 -12.19
C ALA A 232 12.18 20.49 -12.72
N ARG A 233 12.54 19.20 -12.67
CA ARG A 233 11.74 18.11 -13.24
C ARG A 233 11.94 16.79 -12.49
N TYR A 234 11.09 15.82 -12.82
CA TYR A 234 11.25 14.43 -12.38
C TYR A 234 11.69 13.54 -13.53
N VAL A 235 12.71 12.73 -13.30
CA VAL A 235 13.21 11.76 -14.27
C VAL A 235 12.61 10.40 -13.96
N THR A 236 11.82 9.85 -14.87
CA THR A 236 11.25 8.50 -14.74
C THR A 236 12.17 7.48 -15.38
N LYS A 237 12.69 6.54 -14.58
CA LYS A 237 13.51 5.44 -15.12
C LYS A 237 12.63 4.37 -15.77
N ARG A 238 13.03 3.88 -16.95
CA ARG A 238 12.33 2.82 -17.67
C ARG A 238 12.60 1.46 -17.03
N LEU A 239 11.58 0.60 -16.95
CA LEU A 239 11.74 -0.77 -16.45
C LEU A 239 12.13 -1.67 -17.63
N SER A 240 13.31 -2.29 -17.58
CA SER A 240 13.81 -3.13 -18.69
C SER A 240 12.91 -4.34 -18.97
N TRP A 241 12.30 -4.89 -17.92
CA TRP A 241 11.38 -6.03 -17.99
C TRP A 241 9.95 -5.64 -18.34
N GLU A 242 9.62 -4.36 -18.50
CA GLU A 242 8.24 -3.94 -18.79
C GLU A 242 7.87 -4.21 -20.26
N ARG A 243 6.70 -4.81 -20.48
CA ARG A 243 6.10 -4.97 -21.81
C ARG A 243 5.31 -3.72 -22.21
N THR A 244 5.19 -3.51 -23.52
CA THR A 244 4.47 -2.37 -24.12
C THR A 244 3.01 -2.30 -23.67
N SER A 245 2.34 -3.44 -23.53
CA SER A 245 1.00 -3.59 -22.98
C SER A 245 0.87 -3.01 -21.56
N LEU A 246 1.82 -3.29 -20.66
CA LEU A 246 1.86 -2.69 -19.32
C LEU A 246 2.09 -1.18 -19.38
N THR A 247 2.99 -0.73 -20.27
CA THR A 247 3.23 0.70 -20.50
C THR A 247 1.97 1.42 -20.97
N ASN A 248 1.23 0.82 -21.91
CA ASN A 248 -0.01 1.37 -22.44
C ASN A 248 -1.11 1.43 -21.37
N ALA A 249 -1.24 0.38 -20.55
CA ALA A 249 -2.19 0.35 -19.43
C ALA A 249 -1.90 1.49 -18.42
N LYS A 250 -0.63 1.65 -18.04
CA LYS A 250 -0.20 2.75 -17.16
C LYS A 250 -0.42 4.12 -17.80
N ALA A 251 -0.13 4.29 -19.08
CA ALA A 251 -0.31 5.54 -19.80
C ALA A 251 -1.78 5.95 -19.89
N ARG A 252 -2.71 4.98 -20.06
CA ARG A 252 -4.15 5.24 -20.01
C ARG A 252 -4.57 5.80 -18.65
N LEU A 253 -4.13 5.19 -17.55
CA LEU A 253 -4.41 5.69 -16.19
C LEU A 253 -3.80 7.07 -15.95
N ASP A 254 -2.55 7.28 -16.34
CA ASP A 254 -1.87 8.57 -16.18
C ASP A 254 -2.57 9.69 -16.97
N ARG A 255 -3.09 9.38 -18.17
CA ARG A 255 -3.88 10.32 -18.98
C ARG A 255 -5.22 10.65 -18.32
N THR A 256 -5.94 9.65 -17.81
CA THR A 256 -7.18 9.86 -17.07
C THR A 256 -6.96 10.74 -15.86
N TYR A 257 -5.91 10.49 -15.06
CA TYR A 257 -5.56 11.35 -13.93
C TYR A 257 -5.36 12.80 -14.38
N LYS A 258 -4.52 13.01 -15.39
CA LYS A 258 -4.16 14.35 -15.88
C LYS A 258 -5.38 15.12 -16.40
N ASN A 259 -6.29 14.44 -17.08
CA ASN A 259 -7.50 15.04 -17.63
C ASN A 259 -8.48 15.48 -16.53
N ASN A 260 -8.53 14.76 -15.41
CA ASN A 260 -9.39 15.07 -14.26
C ASN A 260 -8.78 16.08 -13.28
N LEU A 261 -7.51 16.47 -13.45
CA LEU A 261 -6.92 17.55 -12.66
C LEU A 261 -7.55 18.90 -13.04
N THR A 262 -7.78 19.73 -12.01
CA THR A 262 -8.14 21.13 -12.20
C THR A 262 -7.05 21.88 -12.99
N PRO A 263 -7.38 22.95 -13.72
CA PRO A 263 -6.39 23.73 -14.47
C PRO A 263 -5.22 24.20 -13.60
N HIS A 264 -5.51 24.69 -12.39
CA HIS A 264 -4.49 25.08 -11.41
C HIS A 264 -3.59 23.91 -11.00
N ALA A 265 -4.16 22.75 -10.63
CA ALA A 265 -3.37 21.59 -10.25
C ALA A 265 -2.49 21.06 -11.40
N ARG A 266 -2.98 21.17 -12.64
CA ARG A 266 -2.23 20.82 -13.85
C ARG A 266 -1.06 21.77 -14.10
N ALA A 267 -1.25 23.07 -13.90
CA ALA A 267 -0.19 24.08 -14.02
C ALA A 267 0.90 23.91 -12.94
N MET A 268 0.50 23.50 -11.73
CA MET A 268 1.43 23.23 -10.62
C MET A 268 2.18 21.90 -10.75
N ALA A 269 1.79 21.03 -11.69
CA ALA A 269 2.41 19.73 -11.85
C ALA A 269 3.82 19.86 -12.46
N LYS A 270 4.83 19.37 -11.74
CA LYS A 270 6.20 19.34 -12.27
C LYS A 270 6.32 18.45 -13.51
N PRO A 271 7.06 18.90 -14.54
CA PRO A 271 7.27 18.11 -15.75
C PRO A 271 8.01 16.82 -15.44
N ARG A 272 7.73 15.79 -16.24
CA ARG A 272 8.39 14.48 -16.18
C ARG A 272 9.10 14.21 -17.49
N SER A 273 10.39 13.89 -17.41
CA SER A 273 11.17 13.38 -18.54
C SER A 273 11.42 11.89 -18.37
N VAL A 274 11.70 11.22 -19.48
CA VAL A 274 12.15 9.83 -19.48
C VAL A 274 13.66 9.84 -19.29
N GLY A 275 14.15 9.10 -18.30
CA GLY A 275 15.58 8.89 -18.08
C GLY A 275 16.04 7.48 -18.46
N GLY A 276 17.19 7.10 -17.91
CA GLY A 276 17.82 5.80 -18.13
C GLY A 276 17.03 4.59 -17.60
N MET A 277 17.66 3.43 -17.64
CA MET A 277 17.07 2.18 -17.18
C MET A 277 17.06 2.05 -15.65
N SER A 278 16.02 1.41 -15.13
CA SER A 278 15.85 1.10 -13.72
C SER A 278 16.43 -0.28 -13.41
N GLU A 279 17.22 -0.38 -12.35
CA GLU A 279 17.77 -1.63 -11.81
C GLU A 279 16.74 -2.47 -11.02
N ARG A 280 15.51 -1.98 -10.87
CA ARG A 280 14.46 -2.70 -10.14
C ARG A 280 14.20 -4.07 -10.77
N PRO A 281 14.20 -5.16 -9.98
CA PRO A 281 13.96 -6.50 -10.49
C PRO A 281 12.54 -6.67 -11.02
N ALA A 282 12.38 -7.61 -11.95
CA ALA A 282 11.07 -7.99 -12.47
C ALA A 282 10.21 -8.63 -11.36
N PRO A 283 8.95 -8.20 -11.16
CA PRO A 283 8.05 -8.90 -10.27
C PRO A 283 7.64 -10.25 -10.87
N ALA A 284 7.29 -11.20 -10.01
CA ALA A 284 6.47 -12.33 -10.43
C ALA A 284 5.11 -11.79 -10.87
N GLY A 285 4.81 -11.91 -12.17
CA GLY A 285 3.71 -11.21 -12.79
C GLY A 285 3.25 -11.86 -14.09
N PRO A 286 2.09 -11.43 -14.62
CA PRO A 286 1.50 -12.04 -15.79
C PRO A 286 2.37 -11.79 -17.02
N LEU A 287 2.42 -12.78 -17.92
CA LEU A 287 3.21 -12.75 -19.16
C LEU A 287 2.87 -11.56 -20.07
N TRP A 288 1.65 -11.04 -19.96
CA TRP A 288 1.27 -9.86 -20.73
C TRP A 288 1.95 -8.60 -20.20
N ALA A 289 2.34 -8.52 -18.92
CA ALA A 289 2.89 -7.30 -18.31
C ALA A 289 4.41 -7.32 -18.16
N VAL A 290 4.99 -8.50 -17.92
CA VAL A 290 6.41 -8.69 -17.60
C VAL A 290 7.10 -9.49 -18.68
N ARG A 291 8.29 -9.06 -19.09
CA ARG A 291 9.21 -9.84 -19.92
C ARG A 291 9.86 -10.88 -19.02
N GLN A 292 9.67 -12.15 -19.35
CA GLN A 292 10.47 -13.21 -18.75
C GLN A 292 11.89 -13.06 -19.29
N ILE A 293 12.85 -12.94 -18.38
CA ILE A 293 14.25 -13.08 -18.76
C ILE A 293 14.41 -14.59 -18.92
N ASN A 294 14.53 -15.06 -20.17
CA ASN A 294 15.00 -16.42 -20.41
C ASN A 294 16.37 -16.52 -19.74
N LYS A 295 16.43 -17.21 -18.61
CA LYS A 295 17.70 -17.78 -18.13
C LYS A 295 17.94 -19.01 -18.98
N GLU A 296 18.28 -18.79 -20.25
CA GLU A 296 18.95 -19.83 -21.02
C GLU A 296 20.35 -19.96 -20.41
N LEU A 297 20.58 -21.12 -19.80
CA LEU A 297 21.90 -21.66 -19.46
C LEU A 297 22.55 -22.19 -20.74
#